data_AF-A0A359FWB1-F1
#
_entry.id   AF-A0A359FWB1-F1
#
_cell.length_a   1.000
_cell.length_b   1.000
_cell.length_c   1.000
_cell.angle_alpha   90.00
_cell.angle_beta   90.00
_cell.angle_gamma   90.00
#
_symmetry.space_group_name_H-M   'P 1'
#
loop_
_entity.id
_entity.type
_entity.pdbx_description
1 polymer ?
#
loop_
_entity_poly.entity_id
_entity_poly.type
_entity_poly.pdbx_seq_one_letter_code
_entity_poly.pdbx_strand_id
1 'polypeptide(L)' 'MKIQEQMNYFRFFLGLVAMLWAGAQSVGGQGFPVPERGFVSWKPAPQWEDALLSGNGEVGTLVFGEPHDETIIINHALNP' A
#
# COMPACT_ATOMS: atom_id res chain seq x y z
N MET A 1 -4.94 50.54 15.45
CA MET A 1 -5.27 49.39 16.33
C MET A 1 -5.97 48.25 15.56
N LYS A 2 -7.08 48.49 14.85
CA LYS A 2 -7.83 47.45 14.09
C LYS A 2 -7.02 46.67 13.03
N ILE A 3 -6.09 47.33 12.33
CA ILE A 3 -5.23 46.70 11.31
C ILE A 3 -4.21 45.72 11.93
N GLN A 4 -3.73 46.03 13.14
CA GLN A 4 -2.78 45.17 13.86
C GLN A 4 -3.43 43.85 14.28
N GLU A 5 -4.69 43.91 14.73
CA GLU A 5 -5.44 42.71 15.08
C GLU A 5 -5.76 41.87 13.85
N GLN A 6 -6.17 42.49 12.74
CA GLN A 6 -6.38 41.78 11.47
C GLN A 6 -5.11 41.08 10.96
N MET A 7 -3.96 41.77 11.08
CA MET A 7 -2.67 41.17 10.74
C MET A 7 -2.29 40.02 11.68
N ASN A 8 -2.67 40.08 12.97
CA ASN A 8 -2.47 38.98 13.91
C ASN A 8 -3.35 37.77 13.57
N TYR A 9 -4.65 37.97 13.27
CA TYR A 9 -5.54 36.88 12.84
C TYR A 9 -5.05 36.23 11.55
N PHE A 10 -4.57 37.01 10.59
CA PHE A 10 -3.99 36.49 9.36
C PHE A 10 -2.76 35.62 9.63
N ARG A 11 -1.86 36.06 10.52
CA ARG A 11 -0.68 35.28 10.94
C ARG A 11 -1.06 33.98 11.65
N PHE A 12 -2.05 34.00 12.55
CA PHE A 12 -2.56 32.80 13.21
C PHE A 12 -3.19 31.83 12.22
N PHE A 13 -3.99 32.34 11.28
CA PHE A 13 -4.61 31.52 10.24
C PHE A 13 -3.55 30.86 9.35
N LEU A 14 -2.54 31.60 8.90
CA LEU A 14 -1.42 31.08 8.11
C LEU A 14 -0.62 30.01 8.88
N GLY A 15 -0.39 30.23 10.18
CA GLY A 15 0.26 29.26 11.05
C GLY A 15 -0.56 27.97 11.22
N LEU A 16 -1.88 28.09 11.36
CA LEU A 16 -2.79 26.95 11.51
C LEU A 16 -2.89 26.14 10.21
N VAL A 17 -2.95 26.81 9.06
CA VAL A 17 -2.89 26.15 7.74
C VAL A 17 -1.55 25.42 7.55
N ALA A 18 -0.43 26.03 7.92
CA ALA A 18 0.89 25.39 7.84
C ALA A 18 1.01 24.16 8.77
N MET A 19 0.45 24.23 9.98
CA MET A 19 0.44 23.11 10.93
C MET A 19 -0.39 21.92 10.42
N LEU A 20 -1.56 22.19 9.81
CA LEU A 20 -2.39 21.15 9.21
C LEU A 20 -1.71 20.51 7.99
N TRP A 21 -1.02 21.31 7.17
CA TRP A 21 -0.24 20.80 6.03
C TRP A 21 0.94 19.93 6.47
N ALA A 22 1.63 20.31 7.54
CA ALA A 22 2.75 19.53 8.09
C ALA A 22 2.28 18.16 8.62
N GLY A 23 1.12 18.09 9.28
CA GLY A 23 0.55 16.83 9.76
C GLY A 23 0.09 15.89 8.64
N ALA A 24 -0.36 16.43 7.51
CA ALA A 24 -0.89 15.64 6.40
C ALA A 24 0.18 14.78 5.68
N GLN A 25 1.46 15.11 5.80
CA GLN A 25 2.53 14.38 5.11
C GLN A 25 2.97 13.09 5.80
N SER A 26 2.39 12.74 6.96
CA SER A 26 2.89 11.67 7.82
C SER A 26 2.19 10.30 7.66
N VAL A 27 1.23 10.17 6.73
CA VAL A 27 0.60 8.87 6.42
C VAL A 27 1.14 8.31 5.10
N GLY A 28 2.46 8.16 5.02
CA GLY A 28 3.04 7.24 4.05
C GLY A 28 2.81 5.83 4.58
N GLY A 29 1.95 5.04 3.91
CA GLY A 29 1.79 3.62 4.26
C GLY A 29 3.15 2.97 4.36
N GLN A 30 3.37 2.14 5.39
CA GLN A 30 4.63 1.40 5.53
C GLN A 30 4.79 0.48 4.32
N GLY A 31 5.47 0.96 3.29
CA GLY A 31 5.88 0.14 2.17
C GLY A 31 6.73 -0.98 2.73
N PHE A 32 6.39 -2.22 2.40
CA PHE A 32 7.28 -3.33 2.70
C PHE A 32 8.66 -3.04 2.11
N PRO A 33 9.75 -3.45 2.78
CA PRO A 33 11.07 -3.34 2.20
C PRO A 33 11.06 -4.03 0.83
N VAL A 34 11.51 -3.31 -0.20
CA VAL A 34 11.61 -3.86 -1.55
C VAL A 34 12.57 -5.06 -1.49
N PRO A 35 12.16 -6.26 -1.89
CA PRO A 35 13.02 -7.42 -1.81
C PRO A 35 14.17 -7.29 -2.82
N GLU A 36 15.32 -7.89 -2.51
CA GLU A 36 16.46 -7.96 -3.44
C GLU A 36 16.07 -8.64 -4.76
N ARG A 37 15.16 -9.63 -4.70
CA ARG A 37 14.58 -10.34 -5.85
C ARG A 37 13.10 -10.67 -5.61
N GLY A 38 12.32 -10.69 -6.68
CA GLY A 38 10.90 -11.00 -6.65
C GLY A 38 10.04 -9.74 -6.56
N PHE A 39 8.80 -9.89 -6.07
CA PHE A 39 7.86 -8.80 -5.93
C PHE A 39 6.98 -8.98 -4.69
N VAL A 40 6.38 -7.88 -4.23
CA VAL A 40 5.42 -7.86 -3.11
C VAL A 40 4.15 -7.15 -3.56
N SER A 41 3.00 -7.61 -3.07
CA SER A 41 1.73 -6.90 -3.21
C SER A 41 1.20 -6.49 -1.85
N TRP A 42 0.65 -5.27 -1.75
CA TRP A 42 -0.02 -4.78 -0.54
C TRP A 42 -1.51 -5.16 -0.48
N LYS A 43 -2.10 -5.52 -1.61
CA LYS A 43 -3.52 -5.86 -1.71
C LYS A 43 -3.69 -7.29 -2.22
N PRO A 44 -4.77 -7.99 -1.82
CA PRO A 44 -5.14 -9.26 -2.41
C PRO A 44 -5.28 -9.15 -3.93
N ALA A 45 -4.98 -10.24 -4.63
CA ALA A 45 -5.07 -10.29 -6.09
C ALA A 45 -6.55 -10.25 -6.54
N PRO A 46 -6.93 -9.35 -7.47
CA PRO A 46 -8.31 -9.29 -7.97
C PRO A 46 -8.63 -10.37 -9.02
N GLN A 47 -7.61 -10.97 -9.62
CA GLN A 47 -7.69 -12.01 -10.66
C GLN A 47 -6.42 -12.88 -10.62
N TRP A 48 -6.45 -14.03 -11.29
CA TRP A 48 -5.38 -15.03 -11.16
C TRP A 48 -4.03 -14.57 -11.73
N GLU A 49 -4.03 -13.66 -12.70
CA GLU A 49 -2.82 -13.08 -13.29
C GLU A 49 -2.01 -12.23 -12.29
N ASP A 50 -2.69 -11.69 -11.27
CA ASP A 50 -2.11 -10.85 -10.23
C ASP A 50 -1.73 -11.64 -8.96
N ALA A 51 -2.06 -12.95 -8.92
CA ALA A 51 -1.77 -13.82 -7.79
C ALA A 51 -0.28 -14.18 -7.70
N LEU A 52 0.21 -14.40 -6.47
CA LEU A 52 1.61 -14.73 -6.25
C LEU A 52 1.90 -16.16 -6.69
N LEU A 53 2.79 -16.32 -7.67
CA LEU A 53 3.22 -17.60 -8.21
C LEU A 53 4.35 -18.23 -7.39
N SER A 54 4.20 -19.53 -7.10
CA SER A 54 5.27 -20.39 -6.59
C SER A 54 5.18 -21.79 -7.21
N GLY A 55 6.25 -22.57 -7.14
CA GLY A 55 6.25 -23.95 -7.63
C GLY A 55 7.61 -24.64 -7.50
N ASN A 56 7.60 -25.96 -7.59
CA ASN A 56 8.80 -26.80 -7.51
C ASN A 56 9.17 -27.50 -8.83
N GLY A 57 8.50 -27.13 -9.93
CA GLY A 57 8.68 -27.74 -11.25
C GLY A 57 7.67 -28.84 -11.59
N GLU A 58 7.06 -29.49 -10.59
CA GLU A 58 5.98 -30.48 -10.79
C GLU A 58 4.63 -29.92 -10.34
N VAL A 59 4.60 -29.24 -9.20
CA VAL A 59 3.41 -28.59 -8.65
C VAL A 59 3.62 -27.09 -8.63
N GLY A 60 2.60 -26.35 -9.07
CA GLY A 60 2.52 -24.90 -9.03
C GLY A 60 1.37 -24.41 -8.16
N THR A 61 1.50 -23.22 -7.61
CA THR A 61 0.49 -22.54 -6.80
C THR A 61 0.38 -21.08 -7.17
N LEU A 62 -0.84 -20.57 -7.30
CA LEU A 62 -1.16 -19.14 -7.39
C LEU A 62 -1.92 -18.73 -6.12
N VAL A 63 -1.39 -17.77 -5.35
CA VAL A 63 -1.95 -17.35 -4.04
C VAL A 63 -2.55 -15.94 -4.13
N PHE A 64 -3.82 -15.79 -3.74
CA PHE A 64 -4.55 -14.51 -3.84
C PHE A 64 -4.27 -13.57 -2.67
N GLY A 65 -4.12 -14.11 -1.45
CA GLY A 65 -3.74 -13.33 -0.27
C GLY A 65 -4.88 -12.66 0.48
N GLU A 66 -6.14 -13.11 0.33
CA GLU A 66 -7.29 -12.55 1.04
C GLU A 66 -7.39 -13.11 2.47
N PRO A 67 -7.19 -12.31 3.53
CA PRO A 67 -7.07 -12.82 4.90
C PRO A 67 -8.31 -13.53 5.45
N HIS A 68 -9.50 -13.14 4.98
CA HIS A 68 -10.76 -13.68 5.47
C HIS A 68 -11.36 -14.78 4.58
N ASP A 69 -10.92 -14.88 3.33
CA ASP A 69 -11.45 -15.80 2.32
C ASP A 69 -10.39 -16.11 1.25
N GLU A 70 -9.38 -16.88 1.64
CA GLU A 70 -8.23 -17.15 0.78
C GLU A 70 -8.58 -18.06 -0.40
N THR A 71 -7.96 -17.79 -1.56
CA THR A 71 -8.03 -18.62 -2.75
C THR A 71 -6.63 -19.01 -3.21
N ILE A 72 -6.39 -20.32 -3.30
CA ILE A 72 -5.15 -20.88 -3.84
C ILE A 72 -5.50 -21.78 -5.03
N ILE A 73 -5.01 -21.42 -6.22
CA ILE A 73 -5.14 -22.26 -7.41
C ILE A 73 -3.90 -23.17 -7.46
N ILE A 74 -4.13 -24.48 -7.60
CA ILE A 74 -3.07 -25.48 -7.67
C ILE A 74 -3.01 -26.06 -9.09
N ASN A 75 -1.80 -26.14 -9.62
CA ASN A 75 -1.51 -26.77 -10.91
C ASN A 75 -0.55 -27.95 -10.70
N HIS A 76 -0.67 -28.96 -11.56
CA HIS A 76 0.27 -30.07 -11.65
C HIS A 76 0.77 -30.15 -13.09
N ALA A 77 2.09 -30.20 -13.27
CA ALA A 77 2.71 -30.44 -14.56
C ALA A 77 2.34 -31.86 -15.00
N LEU A 78 1.86 -32.01 -16.23
CA LEU A 78 1.73 -33.34 -16.81
C LEU A 78 3.08 -33.70 -17.41
N ASN A 79 3.83 -34.56 -16.71
CA ASN A 79 5.08 -35.09 -17.24
C ASN A 79 4.76 -36.33 -18.10
N PRO A 80 5.07 -36.34 -19.41
CA PRO A 80 4.81 -37.47 -20.31
C PRO A 80 5.76 -38.66 -20.12
#